data_AF-A0AAV4X549-F1
#
_entry.id   AF-A0AAV4X549-F1
#
_cell.length_a   1.000
_cell.length_b   1.000
_cell.length_c   1.000
_cell.angle_alpha   90.00
_cell.angle_beta   90.00
_cell.angle_gamma   90.00
#
_symmetry.space_group_name_H-M   'P 1'
#
loop_
_entity.id
_entity.type
_entity.pdbx_description
1 polymer ?
#
loop_
_entity_poly.entity_id
_entity_poly.type
_entity_poly.pdbx_seq_one_letter_code
_entity_poly.pdbx_strand_id
1 'polypeptide(L)'
;MSSAREVVTIQAGSFANFIGTHWWNIQESSFCYSPDSSIPLDINHDILFREGLNLHREVTYTPRLVLVDLQDNSNKYTKRMPII
;
A
#
# COMPACT_ATOMS: atom_id res chain seq x y z
N MET A 1 -18.02 -10.71 13.06
CA MET A 1 -16.59 -10.40 12.90
C MET A 1 -16.12 -11.06 11.61
N SER A 2 -15.99 -10.28 10.53
CA SER A 2 -15.37 -10.78 9.31
C SER A 2 -13.92 -11.11 9.62
N SER A 3 -13.51 -12.37 9.48
CA SER A 3 -12.10 -12.75 9.59
C SER A 3 -11.37 -12.12 8.39
N ALA A 4 -10.81 -10.92 8.56
CA ALA A 4 -10.02 -10.27 7.52
C ALA A 4 -8.85 -11.19 7.15
N ARG A 5 -8.82 -11.63 5.89
CA ARG A 5 -7.72 -12.42 5.34
C ARG A 5 -6.64 -11.45 4.88
N GLU A 6 -5.66 -11.20 5.74
CA GLU A 6 -4.53 -10.33 5.40
C GLU A 6 -3.67 -10.99 4.32
N VAL A 7 -3.23 -10.20 3.34
CA VAL A 7 -2.37 -10.66 2.24
C VAL A 7 -1.06 -9.88 2.27
N VAL A 8 0.06 -10.61 2.15
CA VAL A 8 1.39 -10.02 2.00
C VAL A 8 1.81 -10.17 0.54
N THR A 9 2.11 -9.05 -0.11
CA THR A 9 2.60 -9.01 -1.49
C THR A 9 4.13 -9.00 -1.49
N ILE A 10 4.74 -9.87 -2.30
CA ILE A 10 6.19 -9.91 -2.51
C ILE A 10 6.47 -9.52 -3.95
N GLN A 11 7.31 -8.52 -4.16
CA GLN A 11 7.77 -8.08 -5.47
C GLN A 11 9.28 -8.31 -5.55
N ALA A 12 9.73 -9.07 -6.54
CA ALA A 12 11.13 -9.44 -6.70
C ALA A 12 11.62 -9.15 -8.12
N GLY A 13 12.60 -8.26 -8.22
CA GLY A 13 13.23 -7.84 -9.47
C GLY A 13 12.62 -6.59 -10.10
N SER A 14 13.41 -5.91 -10.93
CA SER A 14 13.10 -4.59 -11.51
C SER A 14 11.77 -4.53 -12.27
N PHE A 15 11.44 -5.53 -13.08
CA PHE A 15 10.18 -5.56 -13.83
C PHE A 15 8.96 -5.71 -12.90
N ALA A 16 9.04 -6.61 -11.92
CA ALA A 16 7.97 -6.79 -10.93
C ALA A 16 7.78 -5.54 -10.06
N ASN A 17 8.87 -4.87 -9.69
CA ASN A 17 8.84 -3.62 -8.93
C ASN A 17 8.23 -2.46 -9.75
N PHE A 18 8.51 -2.41 -11.06
CA PHE A 18 7.92 -1.42 -11.97
C PHE A 18 6.39 -1.57 -12.05
N ILE A 19 5.90 -2.77 -12.40
CA ILE A 19 4.46 -3.05 -12.45
C ILE A 19 3.82 -2.88 -11.06
N GLY A 20 4.51 -3.37 -10.04
CA GLY A 20 4.09 -3.32 -8.65
C GLY A 20 3.87 -1.91 -8.13
N THR A 21 4.72 -0.96 -8.53
CA THR A 21 4.58 0.45 -8.20
C THR A 21 3.27 1.02 -8.76
N HIS A 22 2.94 0.72 -10.00
CA HIS A 22 1.68 1.16 -10.61
C HIS A 22 0.47 0.55 -9.92
N TRP A 23 0.52 -0.76 -9.61
CA TRP A 23 -0.55 -1.43 -8.90
C TRP A 23 -0.82 -0.80 -7.52
N TRP A 24 0.22 -0.55 -6.72
CA TRP A 24 0.06 0.09 -5.41
C TRP A 24 -0.44 1.53 -5.50
N ASN A 25 0.01 2.32 -6.48
CA ASN A 25 -0.52 3.67 -6.69
C ASN A 25 -2.02 3.65 -7.04
N ILE A 26 -2.49 2.67 -7.81
CA ILE A 26 -3.92 2.51 -8.12
C ILE A 26 -4.67 2.20 -6.82
N GLN A 27 -4.18 1.27 -6.00
CA GLN A 27 -4.82 0.94 -4.72
C GLN A 27 -4.85 2.14 -3.76
N GLU A 28 -3.78 2.92 -3.72
CA GLU A 28 -3.71 4.18 -2.95
C GLU A 28 -4.75 5.20 -3.45
N SER A 29 -4.92 5.32 -4.77
CA SER A 29 -5.93 6.21 -5.38
C SER A 29 -7.38 5.76 -5.14
N SER A 30 -7.59 4.47 -4.84
CA SER A 30 -8.92 3.93 -4.54
C SER A 30 -9.39 4.22 -3.11
N PHE A 31 -8.52 4.74 -2.23
CA PHE A 31 -8.96 5.19 -0.91
C PHE A 31 -9.93 6.37 -1.04
N CYS A 32 -11.15 6.19 -0.55
CA CYS A 32 -12.12 7.28 -0.45
C CYS A 32 -11.98 7.95 0.92
N TYR A 33 -11.45 9.18 0.95
CA TYR A 33 -11.30 9.97 2.18
C TYR A 33 -12.51 10.88 2.46
N SER A 34 -13.57 10.80 1.66
CA SER A 34 -14.74 11.66 1.79
C SER A 34 -15.69 11.13 2.88
N PRO A 35 -16.02 11.93 3.91
CA PRO A 35 -16.91 11.52 5.02
C PRO A 35 -18.37 11.27 4.59
N ASP A 36 -18.77 11.76 3.41
CA ASP A 36 -20.12 11.62 2.85
C ASP A 36 -20.29 10.43 1.90
N SER A 37 -19.33 9.50 1.89
CA SER A 37 -19.37 8.32 1.02
C SER A 37 -20.37 7.28 1.53
N SER A 38 -21.65 7.49 1.20
CA SER A 38 -22.72 6.48 1.26
C SER A 38 -22.52 5.33 0.26
N ILE A 39 -21.38 5.31 -0.44
CA ILE A 39 -20.99 4.31 -1.42
C ILE A 39 -20.21 3.24 -0.66
N PRO A 40 -20.71 1.99 -0.58
CA PRO A 40 -19.93 0.91 -0.02
C PRO A 40 -18.64 0.79 -0.81
N LEU A 41 -17.49 0.86 -0.12
CA LEU A 41 -16.21 0.50 -0.73
C LEU A 41 -16.31 -0.98 -1.11
N ASP A 42 -16.39 -1.27 -2.41
CA ASP A 42 -16.35 -2.65 -2.94
C ASP A 42 -15.04 -3.37 -2.58
N ILE A 43 -14.02 -2.61 -2.16
CA ILE A 43 -12.67 -3.07 -1.85
C ILE A 43 -12.41 -2.88 -0.36
N ASN A 44 -12.10 -3.99 0.33
CA ASN A 44 -11.62 -3.94 1.70
C ASN A 44 -10.10 -3.67 1.72
N HIS A 45 -9.71 -2.46 2.14
CA HIS A 45 -8.31 -2.04 2.20
C HIS A 45 -7.51 -2.71 3.33
N ASP A 46 -8.14 -3.22 4.39
CA ASP A 46 -7.47 -3.88 5.52
C ASP A 46 -6.78 -5.19 5.13
N ILE A 47 -7.16 -5.75 3.99
CA ILE A 47 -6.55 -6.95 3.40
C ILE A 47 -5.13 -6.66 2.94
N LEU A 48 -4.92 -5.52 2.28
CA LEU A 48 -3.66 -5.16 1.61
C LEU A 48 -2.83 -4.14 2.41
N PHE A 49 -3.49 -3.34 3.23
CA PHE A 49 -2.87 -2.31 4.04
C PHE A 49 -2.96 -2.68 5.51
N ARG A 50 -2.07 -2.10 6.30
CA ARG A 50 -2.08 -2.13 7.75
C ARG A 50 -2.32 -0.71 8.23
N GLU A 51 -3.40 -0.53 8.97
CA GLU A 51 -3.69 0.70 9.69
C GLU A 51 -2.68 0.91 10.84
N GLY A 52 -2.22 2.13 10.99
CA GLY A 52 -1.35 2.56 12.08
C GLY A 52 -1.55 4.03 12.39
N LEU A 53 -0.98 4.49 13.50
CA LEU A 53 -1.00 5.91 13.88
C LEU A 53 0.40 6.50 13.74
N ASN A 54 0.48 7.70 13.15
CA ASN A 54 1.71 8.47 13.15
C ASN A 54 1.96 9.11 14.53
N LEU A 55 3.09 9.82 14.68
CA LEU A 55 3.43 10.54 15.93
C LEU A 55 2.44 11.65 16.30
N HIS A 56 1.67 12.15 15.33
CA HIS A 56 0.63 13.16 15.49
C HIS A 56 -0.77 12.57 15.75
N ARG A 57 -0.88 11.23 15.89
CA ARG A 57 -2.14 10.48 16.05
C ARG A 57 -3.08 10.54 14.83
N GLU A 58 -2.53 10.77 13.65
CA GLU A 58 -3.25 10.66 12.39
C GLU A 58 -3.21 9.21 11.89
N VAL A 59 -4.30 8.79 11.26
CA VAL A 59 -4.44 7.43 10.72
C VAL A 59 -3.61 7.31 9.44
N THR A 60 -2.74 6.31 9.42
CA THR A 60 -1.87 5.98 8.30
C THR A 60 -2.16 4.57 7.81
N TYR A 61 -2.11 4.38 6.50
CA TYR A 61 -2.26 3.05 5.88
C TYR A 61 -0.95 2.65 5.22
N THR A 62 -0.34 1.58 5.74
CA THR A 62 0.95 1.07 5.25
C THR A 62 0.74 -0.20 4.43
N PRO A 63 1.22 -0.28 3.18
CA PRO A 63 1.02 -1.47 2.35
C PRO A 63 1.78 -2.67 2.92
N ARG A 64 1.17 -3.86 2.84
CA ARG A 64 1.78 -5.14 3.23
C ARG A 64 2.68 -5.66 2.09
N LEU A 65 3.72 -4.91 1.78
CA LEU A 65 4.64 -5.15 0.67
C LEU A 65 6.05 -5.49 1.17
N VAL A 66 6.64 -6.55 0.61
CA VAL A 66 8.08 -6.79 0.65
C VAL A 66 8.63 -6.60 -0.76
N LEU A 67 9.57 -5.66 -0.91
CA LEU A 67 10.22 -5.37 -2.18
C LEU A 67 11.66 -5.87 -2.14
N VAL A 68 12.04 -6.67 -3.13
CA VAL A 68 13.38 -7.24 -3.30
C VAL A 68 13.91 -6.86 -4.68
N ASP A 69 15.14 -6.35 -4.74
CA ASP A 69 15.85 -6.12 -5.99
C ASP A 69 17.34 -6.41 -5.82
N LEU A 70 18.02 -6.78 -6.91
CA LEU A 70 19.47 -6.99 -6.90
C LEU A 70 20.17 -5.63 -7.00
N GLN A 71 21.30 -5.50 -6.30
CA GLN A 71 22.03 -4.23 -6.16
C GLN A 71 22.61 -3.67 -7.48
N ASP A 72 22.55 -4.41 -8.58
CA ASP A 72 23.05 -3.95 -9.88
C ASP A 72 22.15 -2.87 -10.56
N ASN A 73 21.12 -2.38 -9.87
CA ASN A 73 20.27 -1.28 -10.31
C ASN A 73 19.97 -0.26 -9.17
N SER A 74 20.86 -0.17 -8.18
CA SER A 74 20.63 0.32 -6.81
C SER A 74 20.27 1.79 -6.57
N ASN A 75 19.66 2.54 -7.50
CA ASN A 75 19.40 3.97 -7.23
C ASN A 75 18.08 4.57 -7.75
N LYS A 76 17.05 3.80 -8.14
CA LYS A 76 15.87 4.41 -8.80
C LYS A 76 14.47 4.16 -8.22
N TYR A 77 14.25 3.22 -7.30
CA TYR A 77 12.87 2.81 -6.96
C TYR A 77 12.49 2.82 -5.47
N THR A 78 13.33 3.37 -4.58
CA THR A 78 12.87 3.64 -3.21
C THR A 78 11.98 4.90 -3.22
N LYS A 79 10.69 4.72 -3.49
CA LYS A 79 9.67 5.71 -3.12
C LYS A 79 9.61 5.67 -1.59
N ARG A 80 10.32 6.58 -0.92
CA ARG A 80 10.05 6.84 0.51
C ARG A 80 8.64 7.36 0.56
N MET A 81 7.68 6.52 0.95
CA MET A 81 6.33 6.98 1.21
C MET A 81 6.44 7.93 2.40
N PRO A 82 6.12 9.23 2.22
CA PRO A 82 6.13 10.16 3.33
C PRO A 82 5.06 9.69 4.31
N ILE A 83 5.48 9.57 5.56
CA ILE A 83 4.55 9.53 6.68
C ILE A 83 4.01 10.97 6.75
N ILE A 84 2.89 11.20 6.08
CA ILE A 84 1.97 12.25 6.50
C ILE A 84 0.96 11.50 7.36
#